data_AF-A0A924Q825-F1
#
_entry.id   AF-A0A924Q825-F1
#
_cell.length_a   1.000
_cell.length_b   1.000
_cell.length_c   1.000
_cell.angle_alpha   90.00
_cell.angle_beta   90.00
_cell.angle_gamma   90.00
#
_symmetry.space_group_name_H-M   'P 1'
#
loop_
_entity.id
_entity.type
_entity.pdbx_description
1 polymer ?
#
loop_
_entity_poly.entity_id
_entity_poly.type
_entity_poly.pdbx_seq_one_letter_code
_entity_poly.pdbx_strand_id
1 'polypeptide(L)'
;MDRVADCFAQTYMQARAKFLAAVESGGARLLSSHTNPARGPDGEDCVTDVAWIGPQDARKLLILVSGTHGIEGYAGSGCQVAWLRDRWFERLAP
;
A
#
# COMPACT_ATOMS: atom_id res chain seq x y z
N MET A 1 -3.96 16.44 -15.54
CA MET A 1 -3.06 15.43 -14.96
C MET A 1 -3.78 14.10 -15.01
N ASP A 2 -3.07 13.04 -15.41
CA ASP A 2 -3.63 11.69 -15.50
C ASP A 2 -3.73 11.10 -14.09
N ARG A 3 -4.97 10.99 -13.58
CA ARG A 3 -5.30 10.51 -12.23
C ARG A 3 -4.69 9.13 -11.94
N VAL A 4 -4.54 8.30 -12.97
CA VAL A 4 -3.97 6.95 -12.83
C VAL A 4 -2.46 7.04 -12.64
N ALA A 5 -1.76 7.82 -13.47
CA ALA A 5 -0.32 8.01 -13.38
C ALA A 5 0.12 8.53 -11.99
N ASP A 6 -0.68 9.40 -11.37
CA ASP A 6 -0.42 9.96 -10.03
C ASP A 6 -0.43 8.91 -8.91
N CYS A 7 -0.95 7.70 -9.15
CA CYS A 7 -0.90 6.61 -8.19
C CYS A 7 0.46 5.88 -8.18
N PHE A 8 1.21 5.92 -9.28
CA PHE A 8 2.46 5.19 -9.44
C PHE A 8 3.68 6.01 -9.03
N ALA A 9 4.72 5.35 -8.53
CA ALA A 9 5.93 5.99 -8.01
C ALA A 9 7.16 5.62 -8.84
N GLN A 10 8.16 6.49 -8.82
CA GLN A 10 9.46 6.25 -9.47
C GLN A 10 10.53 5.77 -8.49
N THR A 11 10.27 5.88 -7.19
CA THR A 11 11.17 5.42 -6.13
C THR A 11 10.40 4.69 -5.03
N TYR A 12 11.09 3.86 -4.26
CA TYR A 12 10.50 3.16 -3.12
C TYR A 12 9.97 4.17 -2.07
N MET A 13 10.72 5.22 -1.75
CA MET A 13 10.29 6.25 -0.80
C MET A 13 9.00 6.95 -1.23
N GLN A 14 8.87 7.23 -2.54
CA GLN A 14 7.63 7.77 -3.09
C GLN A 14 6.48 6.76 -3.02
N ALA A 15 6.73 5.49 -3.34
CA ALA A 15 5.73 4.43 -3.29
C ALA A 15 5.15 4.29 -1.87
N ARG A 16 6.03 4.21 -0.87
CA ARG A 16 5.66 4.14 0.54
C ARG A 16 4.85 5.36 0.99
N ALA A 17 5.33 6.57 0.68
CA ALA A 17 4.62 7.79 1.03
C ALA A 17 3.21 7.85 0.42
N LYS A 18 3.06 7.45 -0.85
CA LYS A 18 1.75 7.38 -1.51
C LYS A 18 0.84 6.36 -0.86
N PHE A 19 1.35 5.17 -0.51
CA PHE A 19 0.58 4.14 0.18
C PHE A 19 0.06 4.64 1.54
N LEU A 20 0.95 5.19 2.39
CA LEU A 20 0.57 5.70 3.71
C LEU A 20 -0.49 6.82 3.61
N ALA A 21 -0.32 7.76 2.68
CA ALA A 21 -1.30 8.81 2.44
C ALA A 21 -2.65 8.24 1.93
N ALA A 22 -2.62 7.19 1.11
CA ALA A 22 -3.83 6.53 0.63
C ALA A 22 -4.53 5.73 1.74
N VAL A 23 -3.79 5.14 2.67
CA VAL A 23 -4.35 4.48 3.87
C VAL A 23 -5.08 5.50 4.73
N GLU A 24 -4.41 6.62 5.05
CA GLU A 24 -4.96 7.70 5.89
C GLU A 24 -6.22 8.31 5.26
N SER A 25 -6.17 8.71 3.99
CA SER A 25 -7.30 9.34 3.30
C SER A 25 -8.39 8.36 2.87
N GLY A 26 -8.03 7.09 2.64
CA GLY A 26 -8.94 6.04 2.19
C GLY A 26 -9.79 5.46 3.30
N GLY A 27 -9.54 5.78 4.58
CA GLY A 27 -10.28 5.20 5.72
C GLY A 27 -9.87 3.76 6.06
N ALA A 28 -8.71 3.33 5.58
CA ALA A 28 -8.06 2.11 6.04
C ALA A 28 -7.25 2.41 7.32
N ARG A 29 -7.04 1.38 8.15
CA ARG A 29 -6.21 1.51 9.36
C ARG A 29 -4.80 1.01 9.07
N LEU A 30 -3.79 1.84 9.32
CA LEU A 30 -2.41 1.36 9.40
C LEU A 30 -2.28 0.44 10.63
N LEU A 31 -2.01 -0.84 10.40
CA LEU A 31 -1.93 -1.85 11.44
C LEU A 31 -0.53 -1.91 12.05
N SER A 32 0.49 -1.91 11.18
CA SER A 32 1.88 -2.03 11.58
C SER A 32 2.83 -1.60 10.46
N SER A 33 4.06 -1.29 10.85
CA SER A 33 5.19 -1.03 9.96
C SER A 33 6.36 -1.89 10.41
N HIS A 34 6.92 -2.68 9.50
CA HIS A 34 8.01 -3.61 9.79
C HIS A 34 9.25 -3.20 9.02
N THR A 35 10.23 -2.64 9.72
CA THR A 35 11.52 -2.27 9.11
C THR A 35 12.34 -3.52 8.82
N ASN A 36 12.80 -3.64 7.58
CA ASN A 36 13.72 -4.66 7.14
C ASN A 36 15.12 -4.38 7.75
N PRO A 37 15.82 -5.39 8.28
CA PRO A 37 17.20 -5.21 8.75
C PRO A 37 18.16 -4.73 7.64
N ALA A 38 17.90 -5.11 6.39
CA ALA A 38 18.66 -4.65 5.24
C ALA A 38 18.20 -3.26 4.77
N ARG A 39 19.18 -2.45 4.38
CA ARG A 39 18.96 -1.13 3.77
C ARG A 39 18.71 -1.24 2.27
N GLY A 40 18.02 -0.26 1.73
CA GLY A 40 17.87 -0.10 0.28
C GLY A 40 19.18 0.32 -0.40
N PRO A 41 19.20 0.35 -1.74
CA PRO A 41 20.39 0.68 -2.52
C PRO A 41 20.98 2.07 -2.21
N ASP A 42 20.14 3.00 -1.77
CA ASP A 42 20.54 4.37 -1.41
C ASP A 42 20.73 4.54 0.12
N GLY A 43 20.73 3.44 0.87
CA GLY A 43 20.91 3.42 2.33
C GLY A 43 19.63 3.69 3.13
N GLU A 44 18.48 3.77 2.49
CA GLU A 44 17.19 4.03 3.12
C GLU A 44 16.64 2.83 3.90
N ASP A 45 15.72 3.07 4.83
CA ASP A 45 14.97 2.01 5.49
C ASP A 45 13.93 1.41 4.55
N CYS A 46 14.11 0.13 4.21
CA CYS A 46 13.08 -0.68 3.58
C CYS A 46 12.07 -1.12 4.64
N VAL A 47 10.78 -0.84 4.44
CA VAL A 47 9.72 -1.04 5.43
C VAL A 47 8.52 -1.64 4.74
N THR A 48 7.96 -2.67 5.36
CA THR A 48 6.68 -3.24 4.97
C THR A 48 5.58 -2.64 5.85
N ASP A 49 4.74 -1.81 5.26
CA ASP A 49 3.56 -1.24 5.91
C ASP A 49 2.33 -2.13 5.66
N VAL A 50 1.56 -2.40 6.71
CA VAL A 50 0.36 -3.25 6.65
C VAL A 50 -0.86 -2.41 6.95
N ALA A 51 -1.80 -2.36 6.01
CA ALA A 51 -3.10 -1.71 6.20
C ALA A 51 -4.22 -2.74 6.36
N TRP A 52 -5.20 -2.39 7.18
CA TRP A 52 -6.37 -3.22 7.49
C TRP A 52 -7.65 -2.48 7.14
N ILE A 53 -8.58 -3.17 6.50
CA ILE A 53 -9.92 -2.69 6.17
C ILE A 53 -10.93 -3.73 6.64
N GLY A 54 -12.02 -3.27 7.25
CA GLY A 54 -13.10 -4.12 7.75
C GLY A 54 -12.95 -4.55 9.21
N PRO A 55 -13.81 -5.47 9.69
CA PRO A 55 -13.89 -5.87 11.09
C PRO A 55 -12.60 -6.50 11.60
N GLN A 56 -12.25 -6.25 12.87
CA GLN A 56 -11.06 -6.82 13.50
C GLN A 56 -11.17 -8.33 13.73
N ASP A 57 -12.39 -8.86 13.80
CA ASP A 57 -12.75 -10.26 14.05
C ASP A 57 -13.18 -10.99 12.77
N ALA A 58 -12.82 -10.49 11.59
CA ALA A 58 -13.15 -11.09 10.30
C ALA A 58 -12.69 -12.56 10.22
N ARG A 59 -13.61 -13.47 9.90
CA ARG A 59 -13.33 -14.92 9.81
C ARG A 59 -12.68 -15.35 8.49
N LYS A 60 -12.68 -14.48 7.47
CA LYS A 60 -12.07 -14.69 6.16
C LYS A 60 -11.34 -13.42 5.77
N LEU A 61 -10.14 -13.58 5.21
CA LEU A 61 -9.28 -12.47 4.83
C LEU A 61 -8.92 -12.57 3.36
N LEU A 62 -8.98 -11.43 2.67
CA LEU A 62 -8.28 -11.22 1.42
C LEU A 62 -6.98 -10.50 1.74
N ILE A 63 -5.85 -11.12 1.45
CA ILE A 63 -4.53 -10.54 1.67
C ILE A 63 -3.97 -10.12 0.32
N LEU A 64 -3.70 -8.82 0.16
CA LEU A 64 -3.08 -8.24 -1.04
C LEU A 64 -1.66 -7.82 -0.70
N VAL A 65 -0.67 -8.41 -1.38
CA VAL A 65 0.76 -8.12 -1.17
C VAL A 65 1.37 -7.65 -2.48
N SER A 66 2.30 -6.70 -2.39
CA SER A 66 3.14 -6.25 -3.49
C SER A 66 4.59 -6.13 -3.03
N GLY A 67 5.54 -6.09 -3.97
CA GLY A 67 6.95 -5.92 -3.65
C GLY A 67 7.66 -7.19 -3.16
N THR A 68 7.20 -8.37 -3.57
CA THR A 68 7.90 -9.65 -3.29
C THR A 68 9.28 -9.70 -3.95
N HIS A 69 9.39 -9.18 -5.17
CA HIS A 69 10.67 -8.92 -5.82
C HIS A 69 10.79 -7.42 -6.11
N GLY A 70 11.41 -6.68 -5.20
CA GLY A 70 11.84 -5.27 -5.34
C GLY A 70 10.98 -4.39 -6.26
N ILE A 71 11.29 -4.39 -7.56
CA ILE A 71 10.65 -3.58 -8.61
C ILE A 71 9.13 -3.79 -8.72
N GLU A 72 8.63 -4.99 -8.41
CA GLU A 72 7.19 -5.30 -8.40
C GLU A 72 6.41 -4.38 -7.44
N GLY A 73 7.10 -3.83 -6.43
CA GLY A 73 6.53 -2.91 -5.46
C GLY A 73 6.00 -1.64 -6.08
N TYR A 74 6.60 -1.11 -7.15
CA TYR A 74 6.16 0.16 -7.75
C TYR A 74 4.81 0.03 -8.45
N ALA A 75 4.66 -0.99 -9.29
CA ALA A 75 3.40 -1.25 -9.98
C ALA A 75 2.33 -1.72 -9.00
N GLY A 76 2.65 -2.69 -8.13
CA GLY A 76 1.69 -3.27 -7.20
C GLY A 76 1.18 -2.26 -6.16
N SER A 77 2.06 -1.45 -5.57
CA SER A 77 1.65 -0.39 -4.64
C SER A 77 0.86 0.71 -5.35
N GLY A 78 1.16 1.02 -6.61
CA GLY A 78 0.35 1.96 -7.41
C GLY A 78 -1.10 1.51 -7.55
N CYS A 79 -1.32 0.21 -7.82
CA CYS A 79 -2.67 -0.38 -7.83
C CYS A 79 -3.35 -0.29 -6.45
N GLN A 80 -2.62 -0.57 -5.37
CA GLN A 80 -3.14 -0.47 -4.00
C GLN A 80 -3.52 0.98 -3.64
N VAL A 81 -2.69 1.96 -4.02
CA VAL A 81 -2.96 3.39 -3.84
C VAL A 81 -4.24 3.80 -4.56
N ALA A 82 -4.41 3.41 -5.82
CA ALA A 82 -5.62 3.69 -6.57
C ALA A 82 -6.85 3.05 -5.91
N TRP A 83 -6.75 1.78 -5.54
CA TRP A 83 -7.82 1.02 -4.90
C TRP A 83 -8.27 1.62 -3.55
N LEU A 84 -7.32 2.08 -2.73
CA LEU A 84 -7.56 2.76 -1.46
C LEU A 84 -8.20 4.15 -1.65
N ARG A 85 -7.65 4.98 -2.55
CA ARG A 85 -8.15 6.34 -2.81
C ARG A 85 -9.58 6.34 -3.32
N ASP A 86 -9.90 5.42 -4.22
CA ASP A 86 -11.22 5.28 -4.81
C ASP A 86 -12.19 4.45 -3.93
N ARG A 87 -11.71 3.98 -2.76
CA ARG A 87 -12.47 3.19 -1.77
C ARG A 87 -13.18 1.99 -2.40
N TRP A 88 -12.50 1.29 -3.32
CA TRP A 88 -13.11 0.19 -4.07
C TRP A 88 -13.64 -0.95 -3.17
N PHE A 89 -13.08 -1.12 -1.98
CA PHE A 89 -13.56 -2.08 -0.99
C PHE A 89 -15.00 -1.83 -0.52
N GLU A 90 -15.52 -0.61 -0.63
CA GLU A 90 -16.93 -0.31 -0.30
C GLU A 90 -17.90 -0.79 -1.39
N ARG A 91 -17.39 -1.04 -2.60
CA ARG A 91 -18.18 -1.52 -3.74
C ARG A 91 -18.34 -3.04 -3.74
N LEU A 92 -17.60 -3.73 -2.87
CA LEU A 92 -17.82 -5.14 -2.60
C LEU A 92 -19.09 -5.24 -1.75
N ALA A 93 -20.24 -5.40 -2.40
CA ALA A 93 -21.49 -5.68 -1.70
C ALA A 93 -21.30 -6.93 -0.80
N PRO A 94 -21.93 -6.95 0.39
CA PRO A 94 -21.88 -8.11 1.28
C PRO A 94 -22.42 -9.39 0.62
#